data_AF-J2XL02-F1
#
_entry.id   AF-J2XL02-F1
#
_cell.length_a   1.000
_cell.length_b   1.000
_cell.length_c   1.000
_cell.angle_alpha   90.00
_cell.angle_beta   90.00
_cell.angle_gamma   90.00
#
_symmetry.space_group_name_H-M   'P 1'
#
loop_
_entity.id
_entity.type
_entity.pdbx_description
1 polymer ?
#
loop_
_entity_poly.entity_id
_entity_poly.type
_entity_poly.pdbx_seq_one_letter_code
_entity_poly.pdbx_strand_id
1 'polypeptide(L)'
;MVQLRSPTIWGYEYEALADGGKDWDARRFEAFVGEYTRRQTEVTKFRIELGALFLECEALWDNTLDELFKSVFGLEHEFTMYLYLHLRIINPAFDEFSKQKYQSMIGTRRNVLYNTTGNDDEFQAELNGYLEKMQTYLKEKLVT
;
A
#
# COMPACT_ATOMS: atom_id res chain seq x y z
N MET A 1 2.34 -13.11 -6.62
CA MET A 1 1.36 -12.14 -6.10
C MET A 1 2.11 -11.20 -5.18
N VAL A 2 2.12 -9.89 -5.46
CA VAL A 2 2.85 -8.91 -4.64
C VAL A 2 2.06 -8.66 -3.34
N GLN A 3 2.59 -9.09 -2.19
CA GLN A 3 1.98 -8.77 -0.90
C GLN A 3 2.38 -7.35 -0.48
N LEU A 4 1.51 -6.38 -0.77
CA LEU A 4 1.71 -4.96 -0.44
C LEU A 4 1.67 -4.71 1.08
N ARG A 5 0.71 -5.33 1.76
CA ARG A 5 0.42 -5.18 3.20
C ARG A 5 1.11 -6.26 4.03
N SER A 6 2.39 -6.50 3.79
CA SER A 6 3.19 -7.39 4.65
C SER A 6 4.32 -6.60 5.29
N PRO A 7 4.33 -6.42 6.62
CA PRO A 7 5.40 -5.76 7.33
C PRO A 7 6.62 -6.67 7.49
N THR A 8 6.49 -7.94 7.14
CA THR A 8 7.57 -8.91 7.14
C THR A 8 8.34 -8.81 5.83
N ILE A 9 9.64 -8.60 5.95
CA ILE A 9 10.60 -8.79 4.87
C ILE A 9 11.37 -10.06 5.18
N TRP A 10 11.28 -11.03 4.28
CA TRP A 10 11.86 -12.35 4.45
C TRP A 10 13.37 -12.31 4.22
N GLY A 11 14.11 -13.24 4.83
CA GLY A 11 15.58 -13.27 4.76
C GLY A 11 16.16 -13.35 3.34
N TYR A 12 15.43 -13.90 2.36
CA TYR A 12 15.87 -13.91 0.96
C TYR A 12 15.68 -12.56 0.25
N GLU A 13 14.82 -11.68 0.78
CA GLU A 13 14.70 -10.28 0.32
C GLU A 13 15.85 -9.42 0.88
N TYR A 14 16.70 -9.96 1.78
CA TYR A 14 17.89 -9.30 2.34
C TYR A 14 19.20 -9.57 1.59
N GLU A 15 19.28 -10.59 0.73
CA GLU A 15 20.55 -11.11 0.20
C GLU A 15 21.36 -10.07 -0.61
N ALA A 16 20.76 -8.96 -1.03
CA ALA A 16 21.42 -7.89 -1.77
C ALA A 16 22.32 -6.95 -0.92
N LEU A 17 22.33 -7.04 0.42
CA LEU A 17 23.04 -6.08 1.30
C LEU A 17 24.33 -6.63 1.93
N ALA A 18 24.95 -7.63 1.30
CA ALA A 18 26.14 -8.33 1.79
C ALA A 18 27.46 -7.54 1.67
N ASP A 19 27.45 -6.22 1.46
CA ASP A 19 28.67 -5.41 1.43
C ASP A 19 28.96 -4.77 2.79
N GLY A 20 30.19 -4.98 3.27
CA GLY A 20 30.62 -4.75 4.65
C GLY A 20 30.94 -3.28 4.91
N GLY A 21 30.21 -2.67 5.84
CA GLY A 21 30.57 -1.35 6.38
C GLY A 21 29.47 -0.59 7.13
N LYS A 22 28.19 -0.89 6.87
CA LYS A 22 27.05 -0.26 7.57
C LYS A 22 26.60 -1.04 8.80
N ASP A 23 26.18 -0.31 9.83
CA ASP A 23 25.50 -0.82 11.03
C ASP A 23 24.28 -1.69 10.64
N TRP A 24 24.00 -2.75 11.41
CA TRP A 24 22.96 -3.72 11.10
C TRP A 24 21.59 -3.06 10.96
N ASP A 25 21.27 -2.10 11.84
CA ASP A 25 19.99 -1.38 11.83
C ASP A 25 19.83 -0.52 10.57
N ALA A 26 20.91 0.14 10.13
CA ALA A 26 20.90 0.95 8.92
C ALA A 26 20.65 0.10 7.66
N ARG A 27 21.32 -1.05 7.54
CA ARG A 27 21.10 -1.97 6.42
C ARG A 27 19.69 -2.53 6.42
N ARG A 28 19.18 -2.91 7.60
CA ARG A 28 17.80 -3.37 7.76
C ARG A 28 16.84 -2.30 7.25
N PHE A 29 16.96 -1.08 7.73
CA PHE A 29 16.12 0.02 7.29
C PHE A 29 16.17 0.24 5.76
N GLU A 30 17.35 0.19 5.15
CA GLU A 30 17.51 0.28 3.70
C GLU A 30 16.79 -0.84 2.94
N ALA A 31 16.85 -2.08 3.44
CA ALA A 31 16.07 -3.20 2.89
C ALA A 31 14.57 -2.92 2.94
N PHE A 32 14.08 -2.40 4.08
CA PHE A 32 12.69 -2.00 4.25
C PHE A 32 12.26 -0.95 3.22
N VAL A 33 13.05 0.10 3.07
CA VAL A 33 12.77 1.16 2.08
C VAL A 33 12.78 0.58 0.66
N GLY A 34 13.77 -0.25 0.32
CA GLY A 34 13.93 -0.86 -1.01
C GLY A 34 12.73 -1.71 -1.39
N GLU A 35 12.31 -2.63 -0.53
CA GLU A 35 11.18 -3.52 -0.82
C GLU A 35 9.86 -2.78 -0.93
N TYR A 36 9.59 -1.84 -0.04
CA TYR A 36 8.36 -1.05 -0.13
C TYR A 36 8.35 -0.14 -1.36
N THR A 37 9.51 0.41 -1.74
CA THR A 37 9.66 1.18 -2.99
C THR A 37 9.38 0.30 -4.20
N ARG A 38 9.91 -0.92 -4.23
CA ARG A 38 9.65 -1.90 -5.30
C ARG A 38 8.16 -2.24 -5.39
N ARG A 39 7.52 -2.54 -4.25
CA ARG A 39 6.08 -2.85 -4.18
C ARG A 39 5.22 -1.67 -4.68
N GLN A 40 5.53 -0.44 -4.27
CA GLN A 40 4.82 0.76 -4.70
C GLN A 40 5.06 1.12 -6.17
N THR A 41 6.24 0.80 -6.70
CA THR A 41 6.56 1.00 -8.11
C THR A 41 5.63 0.18 -9.00
N GLU A 42 5.34 -1.08 -8.62
CA GLU A 42 4.41 -1.93 -9.36
C GLU A 42 2.98 -1.35 -9.33
N VAL A 43 2.50 -0.90 -8.17
CA VAL A 43 1.18 -0.23 -8.06
C VAL A 43 1.11 1.02 -8.93
N THR A 44 2.17 1.83 -8.92
CA THR A 44 2.24 3.06 -9.72
C THR A 44 2.16 2.77 -11.21
N LYS A 45 2.84 1.72 -11.71
CA LYS A 45 2.75 1.31 -13.12
C LYS A 45 1.32 0.95 -13.51
N PHE A 46 0.66 0.10 -12.72
CA PHE A 46 -0.74 -0.26 -12.96
C PHE A 46 -1.67 0.96 -12.92
N ARG A 47 -1.42 1.92 -12.03
CA ARG A 47 -2.21 3.15 -11.94
C ARG A 47 -2.09 4.02 -13.19
N ILE A 48 -0.90 4.11 -13.77
CA ILE A 48 -0.69 4.85 -15.03
C ILE A 48 -1.46 4.18 -16.17
N GLU A 49 -1.41 2.85 -16.27
CA GLU A 49 -2.14 2.08 -17.27
C GLU A 49 -3.67 2.24 -17.14
N LEU A 50 -4.17 2.23 -15.90
CA LEU A 50 -5.60 2.45 -15.61
C LEU A 50 -6.06 3.86 -16.01
N GLY A 51 -5.19 4.87 -15.96
CA GLY A 51 -5.56 6.25 -16.30
C GLY A 51 -6.07 6.39 -17.73
N ALA A 52 -5.45 5.71 -18.70
CA ALA A 52 -5.92 5.72 -20.08
C ALA A 52 -7.27 4.99 -20.23
N LEU A 53 -7.43 3.85 -19.56
CA LEU A 53 -8.66 3.07 -19.56
C LEU A 53 -9.85 3.85 -18.97
N PHE A 54 -9.63 4.67 -17.93
CA PHE A 54 -10.71 5.49 -17.39
C PHE A 54 -11.23 6.54 -18.36
N LEU A 55 -10.34 7.17 -19.13
CA LEU A 55 -10.76 8.13 -20.16
C LEU A 55 -11.61 7.44 -21.23
N GLU A 56 -11.26 6.22 -21.63
CA GLU A 56 -12.04 5.42 -22.57
C GLU A 56 -13.39 5.00 -21.97
N CYS A 57 -13.42 4.51 -20.73
CA CYS A 57 -14.65 4.11 -20.04
C CYS A 57 -15.59 5.29 -19.82
N GLU A 58 -15.07 6.47 -19.47
CA GLU A 58 -15.87 7.69 -19.31
C GLU A 58 -16.52 8.11 -20.63
N ALA A 59 -15.80 7.98 -21.75
CA ALA A 59 -16.33 8.27 -23.08
C ALA A 59 -17.38 7.26 -23.54
N LEU A 60 -17.25 5.99 -23.16
CA LEU A 60 -18.14 4.90 -23.59
C LEU A 60 -19.40 4.77 -22.73
N TRP A 61 -19.29 4.97 -21.42
CA TRP A 61 -20.36 4.69 -20.47
C TRP A 61 -20.75 5.93 -19.69
N ASP A 62 -19.99 6.26 -18.65
CA ASP A 62 -20.21 7.36 -17.72
C ASP A 62 -19.01 7.43 -16.75
N ASN A 63 -19.02 8.41 -15.84
CA ASN A 63 -17.94 8.63 -14.88
C ASN A 63 -18.01 7.72 -13.63
N THR A 64 -18.96 6.77 -13.55
CA THR A 64 -19.17 5.93 -12.35
C THR A 64 -17.94 5.10 -12.01
N LEU A 65 -17.23 4.59 -13.02
CA LEU A 65 -16.03 3.78 -12.79
C LEU A 65 -14.92 4.61 -12.12
N ASP A 66 -14.72 5.85 -12.55
CA ASP A 66 -13.77 6.79 -11.92
C ASP A 66 -14.13 7.06 -10.45
N GLU A 67 -15.42 7.29 -10.16
CA GLU A 67 -15.90 7.50 -8.79
C GLU A 67 -15.66 6.30 -7.88
N LEU A 68 -15.87 5.08 -8.39
CA LEU A 68 -15.57 3.85 -7.65
C LEU A 68 -14.06 3.73 -7.38
N PHE A 69 -13.21 4.02 -8.36
CA PHE A 69 -11.76 3.95 -8.21
C PHE A 69 -11.20 5.02 -7.27
N LYS A 70 -11.78 6.22 -7.20
CA LYS A 70 -11.42 7.24 -6.21
C LYS A 70 -11.46 6.70 -4.77
N SER A 71 -12.42 5.82 -4.48
CA SER A 71 -12.53 5.20 -3.15
C SER A 71 -11.36 4.26 -2.87
N VAL A 72 -10.93 3.46 -3.87
CA VAL A 72 -9.74 2.61 -3.75
C VAL A 72 -8.45 3.42 -3.68
N PHE A 73 -8.35 4.54 -4.41
CA PHE A 73 -7.21 5.45 -4.28
C PHE A 73 -7.15 6.13 -2.91
N GLY A 74 -8.29 6.34 -2.24
CA GLY A 74 -8.35 6.75 -0.85
C GLY A 74 -7.68 5.73 0.08
N LEU A 75 -7.96 4.44 -0.11
CA LEU A 75 -7.32 3.34 0.63
C LEU A 75 -5.83 3.22 0.32
N GLU A 76 -5.43 3.38 -0.94
CA GLU A 76 -4.01 3.43 -1.34
C GLU A 76 -3.27 4.58 -0.65
N HIS A 77 -3.90 5.76 -0.58
CA HIS A 77 -3.33 6.91 0.12
C HIS A 77 -3.17 6.64 1.63
N GLU A 78 -4.19 6.06 2.26
CA GLU A 78 -4.12 5.66 3.66
C GLU A 78 -2.97 4.68 3.93
N PHE A 79 -2.86 3.63 3.10
CA PHE A 79 -1.76 2.67 3.15
C PHE A 79 -0.39 3.35 3.02
N THR A 80 -0.25 4.26 2.06
CA THR A 80 1.00 5.01 1.80
C THR A 80 1.38 5.90 2.99
N MET A 81 0.40 6.58 3.59
CA MET A 81 0.61 7.41 4.77
C MET A 81 1.02 6.59 5.99
N TYR A 82 0.40 5.43 6.20
CA TYR A 82 0.79 4.55 7.29
C TYR A 82 2.20 4.00 7.08
N LEU A 83 2.52 3.55 5.86
CA LEU A 83 3.85 3.08 5.50
C LEU A 83 4.92 4.16 5.74
N TYR A 84 4.64 5.41 5.35
CA TYR A 84 5.51 6.54 5.63
C TYR A 84 5.79 6.69 7.13
N LEU A 85 4.75 6.65 7.97
CA LEU A 85 4.90 6.73 9.43
C LEU A 85 5.69 5.53 9.97
N HIS A 86 5.41 4.32 9.46
CA HIS A 86 6.09 3.10 9.88
C HIS A 86 7.60 3.17 9.61
N LEU A 87 7.99 3.55 8.39
CA LEU A 87 9.38 3.74 8.01
C LEU A 87 10.07 4.80 8.88
N ARG A 88 9.37 5.88 9.24
CA ARG A 88 9.90 6.92 10.16
C ARG A 88 10.15 6.38 11.57
N ILE A 89 9.34 5.44 12.07
CA ILE A 89 9.51 4.80 13.38
C ILE A 89 10.72 3.87 13.39
N ILE A 90 10.88 3.05 12.33
CA ILE A 90 11.97 2.07 12.26
C ILE A 90 13.29 2.67 11.75
N ASN A 91 13.32 3.96 11.41
CA ASN A 91 14.52 4.62 10.93
C ASN A 91 15.54 4.78 12.08
N PRO A 92 16.75 4.18 11.97
CA PRO A 92 17.76 4.28 13.02
C PRO A 92 18.34 5.69 13.16
N ALA A 93 18.23 6.54 12.14
CA ALA A 93 18.73 7.92 12.19
C ALA A 93 17.87 8.85 13.07
N PHE A 94 16.69 8.41 13.52
CA PHE A 94 15.83 9.22 14.38
C PHE A 94 16.02 8.90 15.84
N ASP A 95 15.98 9.97 16.64
CA ASP A 95 15.95 9.90 18.09
C ASP A 95 14.63 9.31 18.61
N GLU A 96 14.66 8.86 19.85
CA GLU A 96 13.53 8.18 20.49
C GLU A 96 12.30 9.08 20.64
N PHE A 97 12.50 10.38 20.88
CA PHE A 97 11.40 11.33 21.00
C PHE A 97 10.68 11.51 19.66
N SER A 98 11.43 11.62 18.57
CA SER A 98 10.89 11.62 17.20
C SER A 98 10.12 10.33 16.90
N LYS A 99 10.66 9.16 17.26
CA LYS A 99 9.98 7.86 17.07
C LYS A 99 8.67 7.76 17.84
N GLN A 100 8.64 8.19 19.10
CA GLN A 100 7.42 8.20 19.92
C GLN A 100 6.32 9.10 19.32
N LYS A 101 6.70 10.25 18.74
CA LYS A 101 5.76 11.11 18.03
C LYS A 101 5.12 10.40 16.83
N TYR A 102 5.87 9.62 16.06
CA TYR A 102 5.30 8.88 14.94
C TYR A 102 4.49 7.66 15.39
N GLN A 103 4.92 6.99 16.48
CA GLN A 103 4.16 5.89 17.09
C GLN A 103 2.78 6.35 17.58
N SER A 104 2.69 7.52 18.20
CA SER A 104 1.39 8.06 18.61
C SER A 104 0.47 8.38 17.43
N MET A 105 1.03 8.89 16.32
CA MET A 105 0.28 9.11 15.07
C MET A 105 -0.22 7.81 14.42
N ILE A 106 0.52 6.70 14.55
CA ILE A 106 0.08 5.38 14.10
C ILE A 106 -0.97 4.80 15.04
N GLY A 107 -0.79 4.92 16.36
CA GLY A 107 -1.70 4.35 17.36
C GLY A 107 -3.13 4.88 17.27
N THR A 108 -3.35 6.05 16.66
CA THR A 108 -4.68 6.60 16.40
C THR A 108 -5.31 6.13 15.09
N ARG A 109 -4.60 5.35 14.27
CA ARG A 109 -5.05 4.86 12.96
C ARG A 109 -5.32 3.36 13.02
N ARG A 110 -6.21 2.87 12.16
CA ARG A 110 -6.39 1.42 11.97
C ARG A 110 -5.11 0.80 11.40
N ASN A 111 -4.92 -0.49 11.70
CA ASN A 111 -3.76 -1.21 11.20
C ASN A 111 -3.96 -1.60 9.73
N VAL A 112 -3.24 -0.92 8.83
CA VAL A 112 -3.31 -1.19 7.38
C VAL A 112 -2.16 -2.05 6.87
N LEU A 113 -1.10 -2.27 7.65
CA LEU A 113 0.08 -3.04 7.21
C LEU A 113 -0.04 -4.52 7.49
N TYR A 114 -0.86 -4.97 8.42
CA TYR A 114 -0.98 -6.38 8.75
C TYR A 114 -2.27 -6.93 8.15
N ASN A 115 -2.14 -8.05 7.43
CA ASN A 115 -3.28 -8.87 7.07
C ASN A 115 -3.59 -9.77 8.27
N THR A 116 -4.50 -9.33 9.14
CA THR A 116 -4.89 -10.10 10.33
C THR A 116 -5.81 -11.23 9.89
N THR A 117 -5.51 -12.47 10.29
CA THR A 117 -6.42 -13.61 10.07
C THR A 117 -7.68 -13.43 10.92
N GLY A 118 -8.79 -12.98 10.32
CA GLY A 118 -10.09 -12.82 10.99
C GLY A 118 -10.98 -11.75 10.35
N ASN A 119 -12.14 -11.48 10.98
CA ASN A 119 -13.08 -10.42 10.58
C ASN A 119 -12.61 -8.99 10.98
N ASP A 120 -11.43 -8.88 11.60
CA ASP A 120 -10.93 -7.62 12.18
C ASP A 120 -10.08 -6.79 11.20
N ASP A 121 -9.83 -7.27 9.97
CA ASP A 121 -9.13 -6.48 8.95
C ASP A 121 -10.11 -5.53 8.24
N GLU A 122 -10.46 -4.44 8.93
CA GLU A 122 -11.36 -3.40 8.41
C GLU A 122 -10.90 -2.85 7.07
N PHE A 123 -9.58 -2.70 6.87
CA PHE A 123 -9.02 -2.20 5.61
C PHE A 123 -9.25 -3.19 4.47
N GLN A 124 -9.01 -4.49 4.69
CA GLN A 124 -9.26 -5.51 3.67
C GLN A 124 -10.76 -5.63 3.34
N ALA A 125 -11.61 -5.59 4.37
CA ALA A 125 -13.05 -5.66 4.20
C ALA A 125 -13.56 -4.49 3.35
N GLU A 126 -13.10 -3.28 3.64
CA GLU A 126 -13.47 -2.08 2.89
C GLU A 126 -12.94 -2.14 1.44
N LEU A 127 -11.69 -2.54 1.24
CA LEU A 127 -11.11 -2.73 -0.09
C LEU A 127 -11.92 -3.72 -0.92
N ASN A 128 -12.23 -4.89 -0.36
CA ASN A 128 -13.04 -5.91 -1.03
C ASN A 128 -14.43 -5.38 -1.39
N GLY A 129 -15.06 -4.61 -0.50
CA GLY A 129 -16.36 -4.00 -0.75
C GLY A 129 -16.34 -3.02 -1.93
N TYR A 130 -15.28 -2.22 -2.11
CA TYR A 130 -15.15 -1.37 -3.30
C TYR A 130 -14.87 -2.18 -4.56
N LEU A 131 -14.03 -3.22 -4.48
CA LEU A 131 -13.74 -4.10 -5.61
C LEU A 131 -14.98 -4.85 -6.10
N GLU A 132 -15.83 -5.33 -5.19
CA GLU A 132 -17.11 -5.97 -5.53
C GLU A 132 -18.05 -5.01 -6.27
N LYS A 133 -18.17 -3.76 -5.81
CA LYS A 133 -18.96 -2.72 -6.48
C LYS A 133 -18.46 -2.46 -7.90
N MET A 134 -17.14 -2.35 -8.08
CA MET A 134 -16.53 -2.21 -9.41
C MET A 134 -16.80 -3.42 -10.29
N GLN A 135 -16.65 -4.62 -9.74
CA GLN A 135 -16.88 -5.85 -10.49
C GLN A 135 -18.34 -5.95 -10.96
N THR A 136 -19.30 -5.58 -10.11
CA THR A 136 -20.72 -5.54 -10.47
C THR A 136 -20.96 -4.54 -11.61
N TYR A 137 -20.47 -3.31 -11.47
CA TYR A 137 -20.61 -2.28 -12.50
C TYR A 137 -20.00 -2.73 -13.85
N LEU A 138 -18.78 -3.27 -13.82
CA LEU A 138 -18.11 -3.76 -15.04
C LEU A 138 -18.86 -4.92 -15.68
N LYS A 139 -19.41 -5.86 -14.90
CA LYS A 139 -20.23 -6.95 -15.43
C LYS A 139 -21.48 -6.44 -16.14
N GLU A 140 -22.16 -5.45 -15.58
CA GLU A 140 -23.35 -4.86 -16.20
C GLU A 140 -23.03 -4.22 -17.56
N LYS A 141 -21.89 -3.53 -17.67
CA LYS A 141 -21.49 -2.85 -18.92
C LYS A 141 -20.88 -3.78 -19.96
N LEU A 142 -20.20 -4.86 -19.56
CA LEU A 142 -19.50 -5.79 -20.47
C LEU A 142 -20.36 -6.96 -21.00
N VAL A 143 -21.52 -7.22 -20.39
CA VAL A 143 -22.46 -8.29 -20.82
C VAL A 143 -23.49 -7.76 -21.84
N THR A 144 -23.32 -6.52 -22.30
CA THR A 144 -24.12 -5.91 -23.39
C THR A 144 -23.35 -5.96 -24.70
#